data_AF-A0A0F8N6Y5-F1
#
_entry.id   AF-A0A0F8N6Y5-F1
#
_cell.length_a   1.000
_cell.length_b   1.000
_cell.length_c   1.000
_cell.angle_alpha   90.00
_cell.angle_beta   90.00
_cell.angle_gamma   90.00
#
_symmetry.space_group_name_H-M   'P 1'
#
loop_
_entity.id
_entity.type
_entity.pdbx_description
1 polymer ?
#
loop_
_entity_poly.entity_id
_entity_poly.type
_entity_poly.pdbx_seq_one_letter_code
_entity_poly.pdbx_strand_id
1 'polypeptide(L)'
;MSNMDLLSQTMYVFSSALLYPVMILLTLLVFVSLIQLGEFLSEYSKRNRDRSNLEIGCKKIRDSLPNSAFSEASRALEGLKQNYMVTSFAREAAKYLEERNFPAIEKLSEEYEIKMAKRLENTKISSTVAPMLGLMGTLIPLGPALIGLSQGDLETLAQNLMIAFATTVVGLFSAGIAYVLTQVRRRWYWEDMSDIDYILDILEEKSGN
;
A
#
# COMPACT_ATOMS: atom_id res chain seq x y z
N MET A 1 -8.35 37.64 -33.42
CA MET A 1 -8.36 36.84 -32.18
C MET A 1 -7.39 37.49 -31.22
N SER A 2 -7.84 37.87 -30.03
CA SER A 2 -6.95 38.43 -29.01
C SER A 2 -5.99 37.33 -28.53
N ASN A 3 -4.80 37.68 -28.03
CA ASN A 3 -3.87 36.70 -27.43
C ASN A 3 -4.53 35.89 -26.29
N MET A 4 -5.57 36.45 -25.66
CA MET A 4 -6.34 35.82 -24.58
C MET A 4 -7.32 34.73 -25.10
N ASP A 5 -7.88 34.92 -26.29
CA ASP A 5 -8.71 33.90 -26.96
C ASP A 5 -7.89 32.68 -27.37
N LEU A 6 -6.68 32.92 -27.89
CA LEU A 6 -5.75 31.87 -28.28
C LEU A 6 -5.36 31.01 -27.06
N LEU A 7 -4.99 31.64 -25.95
CA LEU A 7 -4.66 30.95 -24.70
C LEU A 7 -5.82 30.10 -24.17
N SER A 8 -7.03 30.69 -24.13
CA SER A 8 -8.23 30.00 -23.63
C SER A 8 -8.61 28.80 -24.50
N GLN A 9 -8.54 28.95 -25.83
CA GLN A 9 -8.83 27.88 -26.77
C GLN A 9 -7.80 26.74 -26.69
N THR A 10 -6.52 27.08 -26.51
CA THR A 10 -5.46 26.08 -26.34
C THR A 10 -5.67 25.30 -25.04
N MET A 11 -5.97 25.97 -23.93
CA MET A 11 -6.29 25.32 -22.65
C MET A 11 -7.53 24.42 -22.74
N TYR A 12 -8.57 24.85 -23.45
CA TYR A 12 -9.77 24.05 -23.66
C TYR A 12 -9.46 22.76 -24.43
N VAL A 13 -8.66 22.85 -25.50
CA VAL A 13 -8.24 21.67 -26.28
C VAL A 13 -7.44 20.71 -25.42
N PHE A 14 -6.49 21.21 -24.62
CA PHE A 14 -5.72 20.38 -23.69
C PHE A 14 -6.62 19.68 -22.66
N SER A 15 -7.53 20.42 -22.02
CA SER A 15 -8.46 19.86 -21.02
C SER A 15 -9.37 18.79 -21.63
N SER A 16 -9.95 19.08 -22.80
CA SER A 16 -10.84 18.15 -23.50
C SER A 16 -10.11 16.89 -23.97
N ALA A 17 -8.86 17.01 -24.41
CA ALA A 17 -8.03 15.88 -24.80
C ALA A 17 -7.70 14.95 -23.62
N LEU A 18 -7.67 15.49 -22.39
CA LEU A 18 -7.42 14.72 -21.17
C LEU A 18 -8.66 13.93 -20.69
N LEU A 19 -9.86 14.18 -21.21
CA LEU A 19 -11.08 13.48 -20.80
C LEU A 19 -10.94 11.96 -20.93
N TYR A 20 -10.61 11.48 -22.14
CA TYR A 20 -10.48 10.04 -22.41
C TYR A 20 -9.38 9.38 -21.58
N PRO A 21 -8.14 9.92 -21.50
CA PRO A 21 -7.12 9.42 -20.59
C PRO A 21 -7.58 9.32 -19.13
N VAL A 22 -8.27 10.35 -18.62
CA VAL A 22 -8.79 10.36 -17.23
C VAL A 22 -9.83 9.25 -17.04
N MET A 23 -10.78 9.09 -17.97
CA MET A 23 -11.79 8.03 -17.91
C MET A 23 -11.17 6.63 -17.92
N ILE A 24 -10.17 6.39 -18.77
CA ILE A 24 -9.46 5.12 -18.87
C ILE A 24 -8.70 4.83 -17.57
N LEU A 25 -7.95 5.81 -17.06
CA LEU A 25 -7.17 5.66 -15.84
C LEU A 25 -8.06 5.43 -14.62
N LEU A 26 -9.19 6.13 -14.53
CA LEU A 26 -10.16 5.97 -13.46
C LEU A 26 -10.80 4.58 -13.51
N THR A 27 -11.18 4.10 -14.70
CA THR A 27 -11.68 2.74 -14.89
C THR A 27 -10.64 1.70 -14.46
N LEU A 28 -9.37 1.89 -14.85
CA LEU A 28 -8.26 1.01 -14.43
C LEU A 28 -8.10 1.02 -12.90
N LEU A 29 -8.17 2.18 -12.25
CA LEU A 29 -8.06 2.28 -10.79
C LEU A 29 -9.17 1.51 -10.07
N VAL A 30 -10.39 1.48 -10.61
CA VAL A 30 -11.47 0.64 -10.05
C VAL A 30 -11.08 -0.83 -10.09
N PHE A 31 -10.62 -1.34 -11.23
CA PHE A 31 -10.15 -2.72 -11.33
C PHE A 31 -9.02 -3.01 -10.36
N VAL A 32 -8.04 -2.11 -10.27
CA VAL A 32 -6.93 -2.22 -9.32
C VAL A 32 -7.43 -2.23 -7.87
N SER A 33 -8.42 -1.40 -7.52
CA SER A 33 -9.00 -1.37 -6.17
C SER A 33 -9.69 -2.70 -5.79
N LEU A 34 -10.35 -3.35 -6.76
CA LEU A 34 -10.98 -4.66 -6.56
C LEU A 34 -9.91 -5.76 -6.39
N ILE A 35 -8.83 -5.72 -7.17
CA ILE A 35 -7.71 -6.65 -7.01
C ILE A 35 -7.05 -6.46 -5.63
N GLN A 36 -6.77 -5.23 -5.23
CA GLN A 36 -6.19 -4.91 -3.91
C GLN A 36 -7.10 -5.41 -2.77
N LEU A 37 -8.41 -5.27 -2.92
CA LEU A 37 -9.38 -5.79 -1.96
C LEU A 37 -9.32 -7.32 -1.87
N GLY A 38 -9.22 -8.03 -2.99
CA GLY A 38 -9.05 -9.49 -3.02
C GLY A 38 -7.75 -9.96 -2.38
N GLU A 39 -6.63 -9.31 -2.71
CA GLU A 39 -5.33 -9.56 -2.07
C GLU A 39 -5.40 -9.38 -0.56
N PHE A 40 -6.05 -8.28 -0.12
CA PHE A 40 -6.26 -7.99 1.28
C PHE A 40 -7.11 -9.05 1.99
N LEU A 41 -8.18 -9.54 1.37
CA LEU A 41 -8.99 -10.60 1.97
C LEU A 41 -8.20 -11.91 2.11
N SER A 42 -7.37 -12.25 1.12
CA SER A 42 -6.45 -13.39 1.21
C SER A 42 -5.42 -13.20 2.34
N GLU A 43 -4.86 -12.01 2.47
CA GLU A 43 -3.91 -11.65 3.52
C GLU A 43 -4.57 -11.70 4.91
N TYR A 44 -5.77 -11.14 5.05
CA TYR A 44 -6.59 -11.16 6.26
C TYR A 44 -6.88 -12.58 6.71
N SER A 45 -7.35 -13.44 5.80
CA SER A 45 -7.73 -14.81 6.14
C SER A 45 -6.53 -15.68 6.54
N LYS A 46 -5.32 -15.38 6.05
CA LYS A 46 -4.10 -16.13 6.35
C LYS A 46 -3.34 -15.57 7.55
N ARG A 47 -3.75 -14.41 8.09
CA ARG A 47 -3.05 -13.75 9.18
C ARG A 47 -3.40 -14.44 10.51
N ASN A 48 -2.53 -15.36 10.93
CA ASN A 48 -2.56 -15.95 12.27
C ASN A 48 -1.37 -15.39 13.07
N ARG A 49 -1.60 -14.32 13.85
CA ARG A 49 -0.59 -13.78 14.77
C ARG A 49 -0.62 -14.59 16.05
N ASP A 50 0.48 -15.27 16.37
CA ASP A 50 0.54 -16.18 17.49
C ASP A 50 1.56 -15.69 18.52
N ARG A 51 1.17 -14.70 19.31
CA ARG A 51 2.06 -14.08 20.30
C ARG A 51 2.70 -15.09 21.25
N SER A 52 2.01 -16.19 21.57
CA SER A 52 2.54 -17.24 22.43
C SER A 52 3.70 -17.99 21.76
N ASN A 53 3.55 -18.36 20.49
CA ASN A 53 4.65 -18.99 19.74
C ASN A 53 5.85 -18.06 19.55
N LEU A 54 5.64 -16.74 19.38
CA LEU A 54 6.71 -15.76 19.33
C LEU A 54 7.50 -15.77 20.64
N GLU A 55 6.81 -15.64 21.78
CA GLU A 55 7.43 -15.62 23.10
C GLU A 55 8.19 -16.92 23.41
N ILE A 56 7.62 -18.08 23.07
CA ILE A 56 8.27 -19.38 23.24
C ILE A 56 9.52 -19.50 22.36
N GLY A 57 9.45 -19.05 21.11
CA GLY A 57 10.60 -19.03 20.18
C GLY A 57 11.72 -18.12 20.69
N CYS A 58 11.37 -16.87 21.03
CA CYS A 58 12.28 -15.88 21.59
C CYS A 58 12.92 -16.35 22.90
N LYS A 59 12.19 -17.03 23.78
CA LYS A 59 12.73 -17.62 25.00
C LYS A 59 13.78 -18.70 24.69
N LYS A 60 13.52 -19.59 23.72
CA LYS A 60 14.49 -20.61 23.30
C LYS A 60 15.75 -19.99 22.71
N ILE A 61 15.61 -18.95 21.89
CA ILE A 61 16.75 -18.20 21.33
C ILE A 61 17.59 -17.63 22.49
N ARG A 62 16.94 -16.94 23.43
CA ARG A 62 17.60 -16.34 24.61
C ARG A 62 18.33 -17.37 25.49
N ASP A 63 17.75 -18.54 25.67
CA ASP A 63 18.35 -19.60 26.50
C ASP A 63 19.55 -20.29 25.79
N SER A 64 19.57 -20.30 24.45
CA SER A 64 20.65 -20.91 23.65
C SER A 64 21.85 -19.99 23.34
N LEU A 65 21.66 -18.66 23.27
CA LEU A 65 22.77 -17.71 23.05
C LEU A 65 23.92 -17.79 24.09
N PRO A 66 23.68 -17.92 25.42
CA PRO A 66 24.77 -17.94 26.41
C PRO A 66 25.75 -19.12 26.27
N ASN A 67 25.34 -20.23 25.65
CA ASN A 67 26.17 -21.45 25.58
C ASN A 67 27.10 -21.49 24.35
N SER A 68 27.25 -20.38 23.62
CA SER A 68 27.94 -20.35 22.30
C SER A 68 27.31 -21.29 21.25
N ALA A 69 26.08 -21.76 21.50
CA ALA A 69 25.33 -22.68 20.65
C ALA A 69 24.54 -21.90 19.57
N PHE A 70 25.24 -21.08 18.76
CA PHE A 70 24.63 -20.27 17.70
C PHE A 70 23.84 -21.10 16.68
N SER A 71 24.22 -22.37 16.47
CA SER A 71 23.46 -23.30 15.62
C SER A 71 22.09 -23.66 16.21
N GLU A 72 21.97 -23.78 17.55
CA GLU A 72 20.69 -24.02 18.21
C GLU A 72 19.80 -22.78 18.18
N ALA A 73 20.39 -21.60 18.40
CA ALA A 73 19.70 -20.33 18.28
C ALA A 73 19.18 -20.07 16.85
N SER A 74 19.99 -20.38 15.84
CA SER A 74 19.61 -20.31 14.41
C SER A 74 18.43 -21.24 14.11
N ARG A 75 18.44 -22.50 14.58
CA ARG A 75 17.31 -23.42 14.40
C ARG A 75 16.05 -22.96 15.14
N ALA A 76 16.19 -22.38 16.33
CA ALA A 76 15.06 -21.83 17.08
C ALA A 76 14.42 -20.65 16.34
N LEU A 77 15.23 -19.80 15.71
CA LEU A 77 14.79 -18.69 14.88
C LEU A 77 14.15 -19.15 13.57
N GLU A 78 14.72 -20.15 12.88
CA GLU A 78 14.13 -20.73 11.67
C GLU A 78 12.78 -21.42 11.94
N GLY A 79 12.63 -22.03 13.11
CA GLY A 79 11.40 -22.69 13.56
C GLY A 79 10.32 -21.73 14.05
N LEU A 80 10.59 -20.42 14.11
CA LEU A 80 9.66 -19.41 14.59
C LEU A 80 8.51 -19.24 13.58
N LYS A 81 7.29 -19.61 14.02
CA LYS A 81 6.08 -19.51 13.20
C LYS A 81 5.25 -18.32 13.69
N GLN A 82 5.08 -17.32 12.83
CA GLN A 82 4.25 -16.13 13.04
C GLN A 82 3.47 -15.81 11.76
N ASN A 83 3.15 -14.53 11.55
CA ASN A 83 2.75 -14.02 10.25
C ASN A 83 3.83 -14.32 9.19
N TYR A 84 3.45 -14.17 7.92
CA TYR A 84 4.35 -14.44 6.79
C TYR A 84 5.64 -13.59 6.83
N MET A 85 5.54 -12.29 7.19
CA MET A 85 6.67 -11.36 7.17
C MET A 85 7.72 -11.66 8.25
N VAL A 86 7.30 -11.86 9.50
CA VAL A 86 8.16 -12.19 10.63
C VAL A 86 8.77 -13.58 10.43
N THR A 87 8.00 -14.54 9.91
CA THR A 87 8.53 -15.89 9.62
C THR A 87 9.58 -15.84 8.51
N SER A 88 9.39 -15.04 7.46
CA SER A 88 10.38 -14.89 6.40
C SER A 88 11.62 -14.15 6.88
N PHE A 89 11.45 -13.08 7.67
CA PHE A 89 12.56 -12.40 8.35
C PHE A 89 13.35 -13.36 9.23
N ALA A 90 12.69 -14.10 10.13
CA ALA A 90 13.34 -15.02 11.06
C ALA A 90 14.15 -16.11 10.32
N ARG A 91 13.60 -16.68 9.24
CA ARG A 91 14.33 -17.67 8.42
C ARG A 91 15.57 -17.09 7.73
N GLU A 92 15.50 -15.85 7.25
CA GLU A 92 16.63 -15.19 6.62
C GLU A 92 17.68 -14.76 7.66
N ALA A 93 17.24 -14.21 8.78
CA ALA A 93 18.08 -13.84 9.92
C ALA A 93 18.80 -15.05 10.54
N ALA A 94 18.18 -16.23 10.55
CA ALA A 94 18.79 -17.46 11.06
C ALA A 94 20.10 -17.82 10.35
N LYS A 95 20.22 -17.53 9.05
CA LYS A 95 21.44 -17.77 8.27
C LYS A 95 22.56 -16.85 8.70
N TYR A 96 22.28 -15.55 8.82
CA TYR A 96 23.26 -14.55 9.27
C TYR A 96 23.65 -14.75 10.73
N LEU A 97 22.75 -15.29 11.56
CA LEU A 97 23.04 -15.64 12.95
C LEU A 97 24.04 -16.79 13.07
N GLU A 98 23.98 -17.78 12.19
CA GLU A 98 24.96 -18.88 12.15
C GLU A 98 26.37 -18.36 11.80
N GLU A 99 26.44 -17.37 10.90
CA GLU A 99 27.67 -16.67 10.53
C GLU A 99 28.14 -15.63 11.56
N ARG A 100 27.38 -15.42 12.65
CA ARG A 100 27.61 -14.39 13.68
C ARG A 100 27.67 -12.96 13.12
N ASN A 101 26.95 -12.71 12.04
CA ASN A 101 26.93 -11.43 11.36
C ASN A 101 25.73 -10.58 11.80
N PHE A 102 25.78 -10.09 13.05
CA PHE A 102 24.72 -9.24 13.61
C PHE A 102 24.43 -7.98 12.79
N PRO A 103 25.42 -7.24 12.25
CA PRO A 103 25.15 -6.09 11.38
C PRO A 103 24.32 -6.44 10.14
N ALA A 104 24.46 -7.66 9.60
CA ALA A 104 23.63 -8.11 8.48
C ALA A 104 22.18 -8.39 8.89
N ILE A 105 21.93 -8.81 10.14
CA ILE A 105 20.57 -9.03 10.67
C ILE A 105 19.87 -7.69 10.90
N GLU A 106 20.57 -6.70 11.47
CA GLU A 106 20.08 -5.33 11.62
C GLU A 106 19.73 -4.74 10.24
N LYS A 107 20.65 -4.89 9.28
CA LYS A 107 20.41 -4.44 7.91
C LYS A 107 19.20 -5.12 7.26
N LEU A 108 19.02 -6.41 7.50
CA LEU A 108 17.87 -7.18 7.01
C LEU A 108 16.55 -6.64 7.58
N SER A 109 16.52 -6.22 8.84
CA SER A 109 15.33 -5.61 9.44
C SER A 109 14.94 -4.31 8.73
N GLU A 110 15.91 -3.43 8.46
CA GLU A 110 15.68 -2.21 7.68
C GLU A 110 15.11 -2.52 6.27
N GLU A 111 15.60 -3.57 5.61
CA GLU A 111 15.08 -4.00 4.30
C GLU A 111 13.62 -4.44 4.39
N TYR A 112 13.25 -5.14 5.46
CA TYR A 112 11.86 -5.53 5.73
C TYR A 112 10.97 -4.33 6.03
N GLU A 113 11.44 -3.34 6.78
CA GLU A 113 10.74 -2.07 7.01
C GLU A 113 10.46 -1.34 5.68
N ILE A 114 11.49 -1.18 4.84
CA ILE A 114 11.36 -0.56 3.50
C ILE A 114 10.35 -1.34 2.64
N LYS A 115 10.38 -2.67 2.69
CA LYS A 115 9.46 -3.53 1.93
C LYS A 115 8.01 -3.34 2.38
N MET A 116 7.77 -3.26 3.69
CA MET A 116 6.43 -2.98 4.26
C MET A 116 5.95 -1.57 3.87
N ALA A 117 6.83 -0.57 3.99
CA ALA A 117 6.53 0.81 3.60
C ALA A 117 6.16 0.93 2.11
N LYS A 118 6.93 0.30 1.21
CA LYS A 118 6.65 0.28 -0.23
C LYS A 118 5.32 -0.38 -0.58
N ARG A 119 4.93 -1.44 0.13
CA ARG A 119 3.60 -2.06 -0.04
C ARG A 119 2.47 -1.13 0.38
N LEU A 120 2.66 -0.35 1.43
CA LEU A 120 1.68 0.62 1.92
C LEU A 120 1.56 1.85 0.99
N GLU A 121 2.67 2.24 0.35
CA GLU A 121 2.71 3.36 -0.58
C GLU A 121 1.75 3.16 -1.77
N ASN A 122 1.72 1.95 -2.35
CA ASN A 122 0.86 1.65 -3.50
C ASN A 122 -0.64 1.89 -3.22
N THR A 123 -1.12 1.44 -2.06
CA THR A 123 -2.53 1.65 -1.66
C THR A 123 -2.78 3.11 -1.28
N LYS A 124 -1.79 3.78 -0.68
CA LYS A 124 -1.87 5.21 -0.35
C LYS A 124 -1.98 6.09 -1.60
N ILE A 125 -1.16 5.85 -2.61
CA ILE A 125 -1.21 6.55 -3.90
C ILE A 125 -2.60 6.34 -4.52
N SER A 126 -3.07 5.09 -4.57
CA SER A 126 -4.40 4.77 -5.12
C SER A 126 -5.52 5.54 -4.40
N SER A 127 -5.46 5.61 -3.07
CA SER A 127 -6.46 6.35 -2.26
C SER A 127 -6.45 7.87 -2.48
N THR A 128 -5.34 8.43 -2.95
CA THR A 128 -5.16 9.88 -3.15
C THR A 128 -5.42 10.30 -4.59
N VAL A 129 -5.01 9.49 -5.56
CA VAL A 129 -5.12 9.79 -6.99
C VAL A 129 -6.54 9.52 -7.52
N ALA A 130 -7.23 8.50 -7.02
CA ALA A 130 -8.58 8.16 -7.48
C ALA A 130 -9.60 9.31 -7.31
N PRO A 131 -9.69 10.03 -6.17
CA PRO A 131 -10.57 11.20 -6.03
C PRO A 131 -10.18 12.34 -6.95
N MET A 132 -8.87 12.58 -7.15
CA MET A 132 -8.38 13.64 -8.02
C MET A 132 -8.81 13.41 -9.47
N LEU A 133 -8.69 12.17 -9.97
CA LEU A 133 -9.18 11.80 -11.29
C LEU A 133 -10.70 11.87 -11.39
N GLY A 134 -11.42 11.49 -10.34
CA GLY A 134 -12.88 11.63 -10.28
C GLY A 134 -13.33 13.09 -10.41
N LEU A 135 -12.63 14.00 -9.71
CA LEU A 135 -12.84 15.44 -9.80
C LEU A 135 -12.49 16.00 -11.18
N MET A 136 -11.36 15.60 -11.77
CA MET A 136 -11.02 16.00 -13.14
C MET A 136 -12.09 15.51 -14.13
N GLY A 137 -12.60 14.30 -13.94
CA GLY A 137 -13.69 13.74 -14.72
C GLY A 137 -15.00 14.52 -14.64
N THR A 138 -15.19 15.37 -13.62
CA THR A 138 -16.37 16.27 -13.56
C THR A 138 -16.11 17.61 -14.20
N LEU A 139 -14.92 18.17 -13.99
CA LEU A 139 -14.61 19.52 -14.43
C LEU A 139 -14.42 19.62 -15.94
N ILE A 140 -13.91 18.56 -16.59
CA ILE A 140 -13.69 18.54 -18.04
C ILE A 140 -15.02 18.56 -18.83
N PRO A 141 -16.00 17.66 -18.60
CA PRO A 141 -17.26 17.65 -19.36
C PRO A 141 -18.19 18.81 -19.02
N LEU A 142 -17.95 19.54 -17.93
CA LEU A 142 -18.78 20.68 -17.53
C LEU A 142 -18.68 21.86 -18.51
N GLY A 143 -17.54 22.02 -19.20
CA GLY A 143 -17.38 23.02 -20.27
C GLY A 143 -18.36 22.79 -21.43
N PRO A 144 -18.29 21.62 -22.11
CA PRO A 144 -19.26 21.23 -23.14
C PRO A 144 -20.71 21.28 -22.66
N ALA A 145 -20.99 20.89 -21.42
CA ALA A 145 -22.33 20.91 -20.83
C ALA A 145 -22.93 22.33 -20.78
N LEU A 146 -22.17 23.32 -20.30
CA LEU A 146 -22.61 24.71 -20.22
C LEU A 146 -22.79 25.35 -21.62
N ILE A 147 -21.95 24.97 -22.58
CA ILE A 147 -22.09 25.39 -23.98
C ILE A 147 -23.39 24.82 -24.57
N GLY A 148 -23.68 23.52 -24.37
CA GLY A 148 -24.93 22.89 -24.81
C GLY A 148 -26.16 23.57 -24.21
N LEU A 149 -26.11 23.92 -22.92
CA LEU A 149 -27.18 24.68 -22.26
C LEU A 149 -27.45 26.03 -22.95
N SER A 150 -26.40 26.78 -23.28
CA SER A 150 -26.53 28.06 -23.99
C SER A 150 -27.17 27.94 -25.39
N GLN A 151 -27.07 26.76 -25.99
CA GLN A 151 -27.61 26.44 -27.32
C GLN A 151 -29.02 25.80 -27.23
N GLY A 152 -29.54 25.56 -26.03
CA GLY A 152 -30.81 24.87 -25.81
C GLY A 152 -30.75 23.36 -26.00
N ASP A 153 -29.55 22.77 -26.13
CA ASP A 153 -29.34 21.34 -26.26
C ASP A 153 -29.29 20.66 -24.88
N LEU A 154 -30.46 20.23 -24.42
CA LEU A 154 -30.61 19.53 -23.15
C LEU A 154 -30.07 18.08 -23.19
N GLU A 155 -29.94 17.48 -24.36
CA GLU A 155 -29.44 16.11 -24.50
C GLU A 155 -27.94 16.07 -24.22
N THR A 156 -27.17 16.94 -24.88
CA THR A 156 -25.72 17.08 -24.64
C THR A 156 -25.43 17.49 -23.20
N LEU A 157 -26.25 18.38 -22.62
CA LEU A 157 -26.14 18.75 -21.21
C LEU A 157 -26.31 17.53 -20.29
N ALA A 158 -27.37 16.74 -20.49
CA ALA A 158 -27.67 15.58 -19.66
C ALA A 158 -26.58 14.50 -19.75
N GLN A 159 -26.09 14.20 -20.96
CA GLN A 159 -25.04 13.19 -21.16
C GLN A 159 -23.73 13.57 -20.46
N ASN A 160 -23.28 14.82 -20.62
CA ASN A 160 -22.05 15.28 -19.98
C ASN A 160 -22.16 15.32 -18.45
N LEU A 161 -23.33 15.69 -17.91
CA LEU A 161 -23.58 15.64 -16.47
C LEU A 161 -23.60 14.21 -15.93
N MET A 162 -24.21 13.25 -16.65
CA MET A 162 -24.18 11.84 -16.24
C MET A 162 -22.74 11.31 -16.14
N ILE A 163 -21.90 11.64 -17.12
CA ILE A 163 -20.47 11.27 -17.09
C ILE A 163 -19.79 11.90 -15.88
N ALA A 164 -19.98 13.20 -15.66
CA ALA A 164 -19.39 13.92 -14.52
C ALA A 164 -19.78 13.31 -13.16
N PHE A 165 -21.06 13.00 -12.95
CA PHE A 165 -21.49 12.39 -11.69
C PHE A 165 -20.94 10.97 -11.53
N ALA A 166 -20.95 10.17 -12.60
CA ALA A 166 -20.43 8.82 -12.57
C ALA A 166 -18.92 8.79 -12.20
N THR A 167 -18.10 9.67 -12.79
CA THR A 167 -16.66 9.69 -12.49
C THR A 167 -16.36 10.02 -11.04
N THR A 168 -17.13 10.92 -10.42
CA THR A 168 -16.95 11.25 -9.00
C THR A 168 -17.32 10.09 -8.10
N VAL A 169 -18.49 9.49 -8.33
CA VAL A 169 -18.97 8.36 -7.53
C VAL A 169 -17.96 7.22 -7.58
N VAL A 170 -17.50 6.89 -8.78
CA VAL A 170 -16.54 5.81 -9.00
C VAL A 170 -15.15 6.15 -8.44
N GLY A 171 -14.68 7.38 -8.62
CA GLY A 171 -13.39 7.84 -8.07
C GLY A 171 -13.36 7.81 -6.54
N LEU A 172 -14.42 8.31 -5.88
CA LEU A 172 -14.56 8.26 -4.42
C LEU A 172 -14.72 6.84 -3.90
N PHE A 173 -15.46 5.98 -4.60
CA PHE A 173 -15.61 4.57 -4.22
C PHE A 173 -14.27 3.83 -4.25
N SER A 174 -13.52 3.95 -5.36
CA SER A 174 -12.19 3.34 -5.49
C SER A 174 -11.22 3.87 -4.42
N ALA A 175 -11.29 5.17 -4.12
CA ALA A 175 -10.47 5.79 -3.09
C ALA A 175 -10.80 5.29 -1.69
N GLY A 176 -12.10 5.15 -1.39
CA GLY A 176 -12.60 4.67 -0.11
C GLY A 176 -12.09 3.26 0.20
N ILE A 177 -12.14 2.36 -0.79
CA ILE A 177 -11.54 1.02 -0.68
C ILE A 177 -10.05 1.13 -0.37
N ALA A 178 -9.29 1.82 -1.21
CA ALA A 178 -7.83 1.93 -1.05
C ALA A 178 -7.43 2.58 0.29
N TYR A 179 -8.21 3.53 0.78
CA TYR A 179 -8.00 4.17 2.07
C TYR A 179 -8.18 3.18 3.22
N VAL A 180 -9.30 2.44 3.27
CA VAL A 180 -9.55 1.44 4.32
C VAL A 180 -8.45 0.38 4.32
N LEU A 181 -8.07 -0.12 3.14
CA LEU A 181 -6.97 -1.07 2.99
C LEU A 181 -5.65 -0.52 3.55
N THR A 182 -5.33 0.74 3.24
CA THR A 182 -4.13 1.41 3.75
C THR A 182 -4.16 1.51 5.28
N GLN A 183 -5.29 1.88 5.88
CA GLN A 183 -5.42 2.00 7.33
C GLN A 183 -5.18 0.66 8.04
N VAL A 184 -5.79 -0.41 7.53
CA VAL A 184 -5.66 -1.74 8.15
C VAL A 184 -4.25 -2.30 7.97
N ARG A 185 -3.68 -2.24 6.75
CA ARG A 185 -2.31 -2.70 6.48
C ARG A 185 -1.27 -1.95 7.31
N ARG A 186 -1.45 -0.63 7.49
CA ARG A 186 -0.55 0.17 8.33
C ARG A 186 -0.48 -0.38 9.75
N ARG A 187 -1.63 -0.72 10.34
CA ARG A 187 -1.67 -1.31 11.68
C ARG A 187 -0.97 -2.67 11.71
N TRP A 188 -1.18 -3.52 10.71
CA TRP A 188 -0.56 -4.83 10.66
C TRP A 188 0.96 -4.76 10.51
N TYR A 189 1.45 -3.96 9.57
CA TYR A 189 2.89 -3.80 9.37
C TYR A 189 3.58 -3.19 10.58
N TRP A 190 2.89 -2.32 11.32
CA TRP A 190 3.42 -1.81 12.59
C TRP A 190 3.51 -2.90 13.67
N GLU A 191 2.51 -3.77 13.78
CA GLU A 191 2.58 -4.95 14.65
C GLU A 191 3.69 -5.92 14.23
N ASP A 192 3.83 -6.16 12.92
CA ASP A 192 4.82 -7.09 12.37
C ASP A 192 6.25 -6.55 12.56
N MET A 193 6.47 -5.25 12.40
CA MET A 193 7.75 -4.59 12.67
C MET A 193 8.09 -4.64 14.16
N SER A 194 7.12 -4.37 15.04
CA SER A 194 7.33 -4.50 16.48
C SER A 194 7.72 -5.92 16.90
N ASP A 195 7.18 -6.95 16.23
CA ASP A 195 7.56 -8.35 16.49
C ASP A 195 8.98 -8.65 15.96
N ILE A 196 9.43 -8.00 14.86
CA ILE A 196 10.81 -8.07 14.35
C ILE A 196 11.80 -7.38 15.29
N ASP A 197 11.49 -6.16 15.73
CA ASP A 197 12.32 -5.38 16.66
C ASP A 197 12.54 -6.16 17.97
N TYR A 198 11.49 -6.81 18.48
CA TYR A 198 11.60 -7.67 19.65
C TYR A 198 12.57 -8.85 19.45
N ILE A 199 12.64 -9.41 18.24
CA ILE A 199 13.62 -10.47 17.91
C ILE A 199 15.03 -9.88 17.88
N LEU A 200 15.22 -8.70 17.26
CA LEU A 200 16.51 -8.02 17.21
C LEU A 200 17.05 -7.70 18.60
N ASP A 201 16.23 -7.10 19.47
CA ASP A 201 16.61 -6.73 20.83
C ASP A 201 17.18 -7.94 21.60
N ILE A 202 16.56 -9.11 21.44
CA ILE A 202 17.00 -10.36 22.09
C ILE A 202 18.33 -10.86 21.52
N LEU A 203 18.56 -10.68 20.22
CA LEU A 203 19.81 -11.07 19.58
C LEU A 203 20.96 -10.14 19.98
N GLU A 204 20.69 -8.84 20.11
CA GLU A 204 21.68 -7.82 20.48
C GLU A 204 22.07 -7.85 21.96
N GLU A 205 21.10 -7.96 22.89
CA GLU A 205 21.34 -7.99 24.36
C GLU A 205 22.38 -9.06 24.76
N LYS A 206 22.47 -10.13 23.98
CA LYS A 206 23.36 -11.26 24.22
C LYS A 206 24.63 -11.28 23.37
N SER A 207 24.72 -10.49 22.29
CA SER A 207 25.97 -10.33 21.54
C SER A 207 26.92 -9.31 22.18
N GLY A 208 26.39 -8.37 22.98
CA GLY A 208 27.16 -7.32 23.64
C GLY A 208 27.73 -7.66 25.02
N ASN A 209 27.44 -8.86 25.56
CA ASN A 209 27.97 -9.40 26.82
C ASN A 209 28.94 -10.55 26.55
#